data_AF-A0A920L6R8-F1
#
_entry.id   AF-A0A920L6R8-F1
#
_cell.length_a   1.000
_cell.length_b   1.000
_cell.length_c   1.000
_cell.angle_alpha   90.00
_cell.angle_beta   90.00
_cell.angle_gamma   90.00
#
_symmetry.space_group_name_H-M   'P 1'
#
loop_
_entity.id
_entity.type
_entity.pdbx_description
1 polymer ?
#
loop_
_entity_poly.entity_id
_entity_poly.type
_entity_poly.pdbx_seq_one_letter_code
_entity_poly.pdbx_strand_id
1 'polypeptide(L)'
;MLKAKEDGISPEELINKSLAEHKKDFEDFLIKFDHYSSTHSETNEKSCIEIFQRLTDEKYIYKKSIDQYFDEKVNIFCQTDI
;
A
#
# COMPACT_ATOMS: atom_id res chain seq x y z
N MET A 1 -0.91 6.60 4.59
CA MET A 1 0.25 7.49 4.80
C MET A 1 -0.15 8.92 5.13
N LEU A 2 -1.00 9.58 4.33
CA LEU A 2 -1.52 10.92 4.67
C LEU A 2 -2.21 10.94 6.05
N LYS A 3 -3.09 9.97 6.29
CA LYS A 3 -3.75 9.83 7.60
C LYS A 3 -2.77 9.60 8.76
N ALA A 4 -1.75 8.76 8.57
CA ALA A 4 -0.73 8.52 9.59
C ALA A 4 0.05 9.80 9.91
N LYS A 5 0.36 10.59 8.88
CA LYS A 5 1.01 11.91 9.01
C LYS A 5 0.13 12.91 9.74
N GLU A 6 -1.17 12.98 9.44
CA GLU A 6 -2.14 13.80 10.17
C GLU A 6 -2.24 13.41 11.64
N ASP A 7 -2.24 12.11 11.91
CA ASP A 7 -2.35 11.55 13.26
C ASP A 7 -0.99 11.55 14.02
N GLY A 8 0.10 11.95 13.37
CA GLY A 8 1.43 12.03 13.95
C GLY A 8 2.05 10.67 14.30
N ILE A 9 1.59 9.59 13.68
CA ILE A 9 2.04 8.22 13.90
C ILE A 9 2.72 7.66 12.64
N SER A 10 3.48 6.58 12.79
CA SER A 10 4.03 5.88 11.63
C SER A 10 2.92 5.22 10.80
N PRO A 11 3.10 5.08 9.48
CA PRO A 11 2.18 4.31 8.64
C PRO A 11 1.95 2.87 9.15
N GLU A 12 3.00 2.22 9.65
CA GLU A 12 2.96 0.87 10.19
C GLU A 12 2.11 0.81 11.47
N GLU A 13 2.24 1.79 12.37
CA GLU A 13 1.37 1.90 13.55
C GLU A 13 -0.10 2.07 13.16
N LEU A 14 -0.39 2.92 12.17
CA LEU A 14 -1.76 3.08 11.67
C LEU A 14 -2.31 1.77 11.11
N ILE A 15 -1.53 1.05 10.30
CA ILE A 15 -1.92 -0.24 9.72
C ILE A 15 -2.19 -1.27 10.81
N ASN A 16 -1.31 -1.36 11.81
CA ASN A 16 -1.46 -2.31 12.92
C ASN A 16 -2.71 -2.01 13.75
N LYS A 17 -3.00 -0.74 13.99
CA LYS A 17 -4.22 -0.31 14.68
C LYS A 17 -5.47 -0.71 13.89
N SER A 18 -5.54 -0.35 12.61
CA SER A 18 -6.68 -0.71 11.75
C SER A 18 -6.84 -2.23 11.63
N LEU A 19 -5.74 -2.99 11.55
CA LEU A 19 -5.79 -4.44 11.51
C LEU A 19 -6.41 -5.03 12.79
N ALA A 20 -6.05 -4.50 13.96
CA ALA A 20 -6.60 -4.94 15.24
C ALA A 20 -8.10 -4.63 15.34
N GLU A 21 -8.51 -3.42 14.93
CA GLU A 21 -9.91 -3.00 14.87
C GLU A 21 -10.73 -3.92 13.95
N HIS A 22 -10.25 -4.16 12.73
CA HIS A 22 -10.93 -5.07 11.79
C HIS A 22 -11.05 -6.50 12.32
N LYS A 23 -10.00 -7.05 12.93
CA LYS A 23 -10.06 -8.40 13.52
C LYS A 23 -11.10 -8.50 14.61
N LYS A 24 -11.18 -7.49 15.48
CA LYS A 24 -12.18 -7.43 16.53
C LYS A 24 -13.59 -7.39 15.94
N ASP A 25 -13.82 -6.54 14.95
CA ASP A 25 -15.13 -6.47 14.29
C ASP A 25 -15.50 -7.83 13.69
N PHE A 26 -14.58 -8.50 13.00
CA PHE A 26 -14.85 -9.83 12.44
C PHE A 26 -15.21 -10.86 13.52
N GLU A 27 -14.51 -10.85 14.66
CA GLU A 27 -14.84 -11.71 15.79
C GLU A 27 -16.24 -11.40 16.35
N ASP A 28 -16.57 -10.12 16.54
CA ASP A 28 -17.87 -9.65 17.05
C ASP A 28 -19.03 -10.02 16.09
N PHE A 29 -18.78 -10.05 14.79
CA PHE A 29 -19.73 -10.48 13.76
C PHE A 29 -19.71 -11.99 13.46
N LEU A 30 -18.94 -12.79 14.20
CA LEU A 30 -18.76 -14.23 13.99
C LEU A 30 -18.26 -14.58 12.57
N ILE A 31 -17.53 -13.68 11.94
CA ILE A 31 -16.89 -13.88 10.64
C ILE A 31 -15.56 -14.57 10.85
N LYS A 32 -15.40 -15.74 10.25
CA LYS A 32 -14.15 -16.50 10.27
C LYS A 32 -13.56 -16.57 8.87
N PHE A 33 -12.33 -16.12 8.73
CA PHE A 33 -11.55 -16.28 7.51
C PHE A 33 -10.60 -17.47 7.66
N ASP A 34 -10.46 -18.28 6.61
CA ASP A 34 -9.38 -19.27 6.53
C ASP A 34 -8.01 -18.60 6.34
N HIS A 35 -8.00 -17.46 5.64
CA HIS A 35 -6.81 -16.65 5.45
C HIS A 35 -7.17 -15.16 5.43
N TYR A 36 -6.61 -14.41 6.38
CA TYR A 36 -6.71 -12.96 6.43
C TYR A 36 -5.29 -12.38 6.58
N SER A 37 -4.79 -11.77 5.52
CA SER A 37 -3.41 -11.29 5.41
C SER A 37 -3.37 -9.81 5.05
N SER A 38 -2.16 -9.25 5.00
CA SER A 38 -1.89 -7.85 4.70
C SER A 38 -1.21 -7.70 3.35
N THR A 39 -1.52 -6.61 2.64
CA THR A 39 -0.76 -6.18 1.46
C THR A 39 0.66 -5.72 1.83
N HIS A 40 0.92 -5.47 3.10
CA HIS A 40 2.26 -5.21 3.65
C HIS A 40 2.95 -6.49 4.16
N SER A 41 2.56 -7.67 3.68
CA SER A 41 3.23 -8.94 4.02
C SER A 41 4.39 -9.23 3.06
N GLU A 42 5.43 -9.92 3.56
CA GLU A 42 6.55 -10.37 2.72
C GLU A 42 6.10 -11.21 1.51
N THR A 43 5.05 -12.02 1.68
CA THR A 43 4.54 -12.87 0.60
C THR A 43 3.92 -12.02 -0.51
N ASN A 44 3.15 -11.00 -0.15
CA ASN A 44 2.60 -10.06 -1.12
C ASN A 44 3.71 -9.29 -1.82
N GLU A 45 4.68 -8.76 -1.06
CA GLU A 45 5.84 -8.04 -1.61
C GLU A 45 6.60 -8.88 -2.64
N LYS A 46 6.96 -10.12 -2.28
CA LYS A 46 7.65 -11.06 -3.18
C LYS A 46 6.85 -11.32 -4.45
N SER A 47 5.54 -11.55 -4.33
CA SER A 47 4.66 -11.81 -5.47
C SER A 47 4.55 -10.61 -6.40
N CYS A 48 4.38 -9.41 -5.85
CA CYS A 48 4.31 -8.17 -6.64
C CYS A 48 5.61 -7.91 -7.38
N ILE A 49 6.76 -8.07 -6.72
CA ILE A 49 8.08 -7.92 -7.32
C ILE A 49 8.27 -8.91 -8.46
N GLU A 50 7.95 -10.18 -8.23
CA GLU A 50 8.10 -11.24 -9.24
C GLU A 50 7.27 -10.97 -10.49
N ILE A 51 5.99 -10.60 -10.32
CA ILE A 51 5.11 -10.28 -11.43
C ILE A 51 5.66 -9.09 -12.22
N PHE A 52 6.04 -8.01 -11.53
CA PHE A 52 6.59 -6.82 -12.17
C PHE A 52 7.87 -7.11 -12.96
N GLN A 53 8.77 -7.92 -12.39
CA GLN A 53 10.02 -8.33 -13.04
C GLN A 53 9.73 -9.15 -14.31
N ARG A 54 8.88 -10.17 -14.23
CA ARG A 54 8.51 -11.00 -15.39
C ARG A 54 7.92 -10.16 -16.53
N LEU A 55 7.00 -9.24 -16.21
CA LEU A 55 6.40 -8.35 -17.21
C LEU A 55 7.42 -7.37 -17.83
N THR A 56 8.42 -6.95 -17.04
CA THR A 56 9.51 -6.11 -17.52
C THR A 56 10.44 -6.90 -18.45
N ASP A 57 10.82 -8.11 -18.07
CA ASP A 57 11.72 -8.99 -18.82
C ASP A 57 11.10 -9.43 -20.16
N GLU A 58 9.79 -9.68 -20.18
CA GLU A 58 9.02 -9.99 -21.39
C GLU A 58 8.66 -8.74 -22.22
N LYS A 59 9.15 -7.55 -21.82
CA LYS A 59 8.97 -6.27 -22.52
C LYS A 59 7.50 -5.83 -22.68
N TYR A 60 6.62 -6.25 -21.77
CA TYR A 60 5.24 -5.75 -21.71
C TYR A 60 5.12 -4.40 -21.01
N ILE A 61 6.15 -3.99 -20.26
CA ILE A 61 6.20 -2.69 -19.59
C ILE A 61 7.15 -1.76 -20.36
N TYR A 62 6.65 -0.61 -20.80
CA TYR A 62 7.47 0.46 -21.36
C TYR A 62 7.69 1.57 -20.33
N LYS A 63 8.82 2.28 -20.46
CA LYS A 63 9.15 3.44 -19.62
C LYS A 63 8.87 4.72 -20.39
N LYS A 64 8.31 5.71 -19.71
CA LYS A 64 8.04 7.04 -20.26
C LYS A 64 8.37 8.09 -19.21
N SER A 65 9.06 9.15 -19.62
CA SER A 65 9.21 10.35 -18.78
C SER A 65 7.94 11.18 -18.85
N ILE A 66 7.49 11.64 -17.69
CA ILE A 66 6.32 12.51 -17.55
C ILE A 66 6.71 13.74 -16.73
N ASP A 67 6.08 14.87 -17.03
CA ASP A 67 6.13 16.04 -16.17
C ASP A 67 5.04 15.90 -15.10
N GLN A 68 5.41 16.08 -13.84
CA GLN A 68 4.50 15.96 -12.71
C GLN A 68 4.73 17.12 -11.75
N TYR A 69 3.65 17.67 -11.20
CA TYR A 69 3.76 18.70 -10.17
C TYR A 69 4.43 18.15 -8.91
N PHE A 70 5.30 18.95 -8.31
CA PHE A 70 6.07 18.60 -7.12
C PHE A 70 5.92 19.70 -6.07
N ASP A 71 5.59 19.32 -4.84
CA ASP A 71 5.54 20.25 -3.71
C ASP A 71 6.87 20.18 -2.93
N GLU A 72 7.71 21.20 -3.08
CA GLU A 72 9.02 21.31 -2.41
C GLU A 72 8.91 21.44 -0.88
N LYS A 73 7.80 21.96 -0.34
CA LYS A 73 7.65 22.18 1.11
C LYS A 73 7.47 20.87 1.85
N VAL A 74 6.76 19.93 1.24
CA VAL A 74 6.50 18.59 1.79
C VAL A 74 7.24 17.46 1.08
N ASN A 75 8.05 17.81 0.07
CA ASN A 75 8.96 16.93 -0.68
C ASN A 75 8.24 15.71 -1.29
N ILE A 76 7.09 15.94 -1.92
CA ILE A 76 6.25 14.89 -2.53
C ILE A 76 5.76 15.30 -3.92
N PHE A 77 5.62 14.32 -4.81
CA PHE A 77 4.90 14.52 -6.07
C PHE A 77 3.40 14.62 -5.81
N CYS A 78 2.74 15.59 -6.43
CA CYS A 78 1.29 15.74 -6.34
C CYS A 78 0.62 14.67 -7.20
N GLN A 79 -0.30 13.90 -6.61
CA GLN A 79 -1.19 13.08 -7.42
C GLN A 79 -1.98 14.00 -8.35
N THR A 80 -1.81 13.79 -9.64
CA THR A 80 -2.61 14.47 -10.65
C THR A 80 -3.75 13.52 -10.97
N ASP A 81 -4.98 13.94 -10.69
CA ASP A 81 -6.15 13.20 -11.16
C ASP A 81 -6.09 13.18 -12.69
N ILE A 82 -6.09 11.97 -13.26
CA ILE A 82 -6.44 11.78 -14.68
C ILE A 82 -7.96 11.76 -14.77
#